data_AF-A0A7V1V4Q8-F1
#
_entry.id   AF-A0A7V1V4Q8-F1
#
_cell.length_a   1.000
_cell.length_b   1.000
_cell.length_c   1.000
_cell.angle_alpha   90.00
_cell.angle_beta   90.00
_cell.angle_gamma   90.00
#
_symmetry.space_group_name_H-M   'P 1'
#
loop_
_entity.id
_entity.type
_entity.pdbx_description
1 polymer ?
#
loop_
_entity_poly.entity_id
_entity_poly.type
_entity_poly.pdbx_seq_one_letter_code
_entity_poly.pdbx_strand_id
1 'polypeptide(L)'
;MTRRGTHKILIAVAIALVVGLLVPATVTAFEGYPYWIDKLTNEVLIAKADAKNPANFEPYLDQLQVVRTAWFRGDEGGVYRGVNRFMDMLEAREGGIPGKTADFIFDYCYEVTPKNLHDVSRHVGKYDPMWWWELIDHGEIGGG
;
A
#
# COMPACT_ATOMS: atom_id res chain seq x y z
N MET A 1 38.29 35.85 -39.65
CA MET A 1 37.68 36.02 -38.30
C MET A 1 36.27 36.52 -38.54
N THR A 2 35.16 35.86 -38.17
CA THR A 2 34.76 35.42 -36.81
C THR A 2 33.74 34.26 -36.88
N ARG A 3 34.23 33.01 -37.01
CA ARG A 3 33.45 31.77 -36.85
C ARG A 3 33.04 31.46 -35.39
N ARG A 4 33.27 32.41 -34.46
CA ARG A 4 33.13 32.24 -33.00
C ARG A 4 31.73 32.58 -32.46
N GLY A 5 30.91 33.34 -33.20
CA GLY A 5 29.59 33.80 -32.73
C GLY A 5 28.49 32.74 -32.85
N THR A 6 28.48 31.99 -33.95
CA THR A 6 27.46 30.97 -34.24
C THR A 6 27.53 29.76 -33.31
N HIS A 7 28.72 29.35 -32.87
CA HIS A 7 28.89 28.21 -31.97
C HIS A 7 28.35 28.47 -30.55
N LYS A 8 28.47 29.70 -30.04
CA LYS A 8 27.93 30.07 -28.72
C LYS A 8 26.39 30.07 -28.71
N ILE A 9 25.78 30.50 -29.82
CA ILE A 9 24.32 30.50 -30.00
C ILE A 9 23.80 29.06 -30.13
N LEU A 10 24.48 28.21 -30.90
CA LEU A 10 24.09 26.80 -31.06
C LEU A 10 24.23 26.00 -29.75
N ILE A 11 25.26 26.27 -28.93
CA ILE A 11 25.44 25.62 -27.62
C ILE A 11 24.39 26.10 -26.60
N ALA A 12 24.04 27.39 -26.59
CA ALA A 12 23.02 27.92 -25.70
C ALA A 12 21.60 27.37 -26.02
N VAL A 13 21.28 27.19 -27.30
CA VAL A 13 20.02 26.58 -27.74
C VAL A 13 19.97 25.08 -27.42
N ALA A 14 21.10 24.37 -27.53
CA ALA A 14 21.18 22.95 -27.16
C ALA A 14 21.00 22.71 -25.65
N ILE A 15 21.50 23.61 -24.78
CA ILE A 15 21.31 23.50 -23.33
C ILE A 15 19.87 23.85 -22.92
N ALA A 16 19.24 24.83 -23.57
CA ALA A 16 17.83 25.17 -23.31
C ALA A 16 16.86 24.05 -23.74
N LEU A 17 17.19 23.29 -24.79
CA LEU A 17 16.40 22.14 -25.25
C LEU A 17 16.54 20.88 -24.37
N VAL A 18 17.63 20.75 -23.61
CA VAL A 18 17.84 19.60 -22.70
C VAL A 18 17.19 19.84 -21.32
N VAL A 19 17.02 21.10 -20.90
CA VAL A 19 16.35 21.43 -19.62
C VAL A 19 14.82 21.43 -19.73
N GLY A 20 14.26 21.59 -20.93
CA GLY A 20 12.81 21.52 -21.17
C GLY A 20 12.24 20.12 -21.44
N LEU A 21 13.09 19.08 -21.46
CA LEU A 21 12.71 17.71 -21.84
C LEU A 21 12.62 16.76 -20.64
N LEU A 22 12.17 17.26 -19.49
CA LEU A 22 11.80 16.44 -18.34
C LEU A 22 10.46 16.94 -17.83
N VAL A 23 9.52 16.00 -17.73
CA VAL A 23 8.11 16.15 -17.31
C VAL A 23 7.17 16.47 -18.49
N PRO A 24 6.29 15.53 -18.88
CA PRO A 24 5.43 14.81 -17.94
C PRO A 24 5.58 13.29 -18.04
N ALA A 25 6.02 12.65 -16.96
CA ALA A 25 5.43 11.36 -16.66
C ALA A 25 3.97 11.68 -16.34
N THR A 26 3.06 11.37 -17.25
CA THR A 26 1.63 11.38 -16.95
C THR A 26 1.44 10.36 -15.86
N VAL A 27 1.47 10.85 -14.62
CA VAL A 27 1.09 10.10 -13.46
C VAL A 27 -0.38 9.80 -13.65
N THR A 28 -0.70 8.62 -14.19
CA THR A 28 -2.06 8.11 -14.15
C THR A 28 -2.30 7.79 -12.69
N ALA A 29 -2.67 8.81 -11.90
CA ALA A 29 -3.27 8.56 -10.60
C ALA A 29 -4.38 7.54 -10.85
N PHE A 30 -4.41 6.47 -10.06
CA PHE A 30 -5.52 5.54 -10.13
C PHE A 30 -6.82 6.35 -10.01
N GLU A 31 -7.69 6.25 -11.01
CA GLU A 31 -8.98 6.92 -10.96
C GLU A 31 -9.79 6.33 -9.82
N GLY A 32 -10.11 7.16 -8.83
CA GLY A 32 -10.95 6.77 -7.71
C GLY A 32 -10.24 6.86 -6.35
N TYR A 33 -11.06 7.19 -5.36
CA TYR A 33 -10.65 7.18 -3.96
C TYR A 33 -10.33 5.73 -3.53
N PRO A 34 -9.19 5.47 -2.85
CA PRO A 34 -8.77 4.11 -2.52
C PRO A 34 -9.55 3.52 -1.34
N TYR A 35 -10.85 3.29 -1.54
CA TYR A 35 -11.77 2.84 -0.49
C TYR A 35 -11.33 1.51 0.17
N TRP A 36 -10.62 0.65 -0.55
CA TRP A 36 -10.05 -0.58 -0.01
C TRP A 36 -8.90 -0.33 0.99
N ILE A 37 -8.07 0.70 0.76
CA ILE A 37 -7.00 1.07 1.70
C ILE A 37 -7.62 1.58 3.00
N ASP A 38 -8.70 2.35 2.91
CA ASP A 38 -9.39 2.89 4.08
C ASP A 38 -10.11 1.82 4.88
N LYS A 39 -10.77 0.88 4.21
CA LYS A 39 -11.31 -0.33 4.84
C LYS A 39 -10.24 -1.07 5.63
N LEU A 40 -9.10 -1.37 5.00
CA LEU A 40 -8.00 -2.07 5.64
C LEU A 40 -7.37 -1.26 6.79
N THR A 41 -7.24 0.06 6.63
CA THR A 41 -6.79 0.97 7.70
C THR A 41 -7.74 0.90 8.89
N ASN A 42 -9.05 0.96 8.64
CA ASN A 42 -10.06 0.91 9.69
C ASN A 42 -10.02 -0.43 10.45
N GLU A 43 -9.81 -1.54 9.74
CA GLU A 43 -9.69 -2.85 10.36
C GLU A 43 -8.49 -2.93 11.33
N VAL A 44 -7.34 -2.38 10.93
CA VAL A 44 -6.16 -2.27 11.81
C VAL A 44 -6.45 -1.38 13.03
N LEU A 45 -7.23 -0.31 12.86
CA LEU A 45 -7.61 0.59 13.96
C LEU A 45 -8.58 -0.07 14.95
N ILE A 46 -9.54 -0.86 14.46
CA ILE A 46 -10.45 -1.66 15.30
C ILE A 46 -9.65 -2.69 16.10
N ALA A 47 -8.80 -3.46 15.42
CA ALA A 47 -7.93 -4.44 16.09
C ALA A 47 -7.01 -3.80 17.14
N LYS A 48 -6.50 -2.60 16.87
CA LYS A 48 -5.71 -1.81 17.83
C LYS A 48 -6.55 -1.38 19.04
N ALA A 49 -7.79 -0.95 18.83
CA ALA A 49 -8.68 -0.54 19.90
C ALA A 49 -9.10 -1.71 20.82
N ASP A 50 -9.28 -2.90 20.23
CA ASP A 50 -9.66 -4.12 20.95
C ASP A 50 -8.48 -4.84 21.61
N ALA A 51 -7.25 -4.42 21.33
CA ALA A 51 -6.05 -5.08 21.82
C ALA A 51 -5.93 -4.98 23.36
N LYS A 52 -5.94 -6.14 24.02
CA LYS A 52 -5.77 -6.27 25.49
C LYS A 52 -4.31 -6.41 25.93
N ASN A 53 -3.38 -6.57 24.98
CA ASN A 53 -1.95 -6.80 25.17
C ASN A 53 -1.15 -5.58 24.68
N PRO A 54 0.13 -5.40 25.07
CA PRO A 54 0.97 -4.26 24.66
C PRO A 54 1.44 -4.34 23.18
N ALA A 55 0.60 -4.88 22.29
CA ALA A 55 0.89 -5.01 20.88
C ALA A 55 0.99 -3.64 20.19
N ASN A 56 2.00 -3.47 19.35
CA ASN A 56 2.24 -2.24 18.62
C ASN A 56 1.69 -2.34 17.19
N PHE A 57 0.62 -1.61 16.92
CA PHE A 57 -0.02 -1.56 15.59
C PHE A 57 0.50 -0.44 14.69
N GLU A 58 1.32 0.49 15.20
CA GLU A 58 1.79 1.64 14.40
C GLU A 58 2.55 1.25 13.13
N PRO A 59 3.43 0.21 13.13
CA PRO A 59 4.13 -0.18 11.90
C PRO A 59 3.18 -0.53 10.75
N TYR A 60 2.02 -1.14 11.06
CA TYR A 60 1.02 -1.51 10.07
C TYR A 60 0.32 -0.27 9.49
N LEU A 61 -0.02 0.70 10.33
CA LEU A 61 -0.64 1.96 9.90
C LEU A 61 0.33 2.80 9.05
N ASP A 62 1.60 2.86 9.45
CA ASP A 62 2.65 3.52 8.68
C ASP A 62 2.82 2.87 7.30
N GLN A 63 2.82 1.53 7.25
CA GLN A 63 2.91 0.80 5.99
C GLN A 63 1.69 1.06 5.09
N LEU A 64 0.48 1.14 5.64
CA LEU A 64 -0.71 1.52 4.85
C LEU A 64 -0.64 2.96 4.34
N GLN A 65 0.02 3.86 5.07
CA GLN A 65 0.29 5.21 4.58
C GLN A 65 1.28 5.22 3.41
N VAL A 66 2.27 4.32 3.39
CA VAL A 66 3.16 4.10 2.24
C VAL A 66 2.36 3.63 1.02
N VAL A 67 1.47 2.64 1.19
CA VAL A 67 0.58 2.13 0.13
C VAL A 67 -0.31 3.26 -0.42
N ARG A 68 -0.95 4.03 0.47
CA ARG A 68 -1.78 5.19 0.10
C ARG A 68 -0.98 6.22 -0.71
N THR A 69 0.25 6.50 -0.29
CA THR A 69 1.12 7.44 -1.00
C THR A 69 1.48 6.93 -2.41
N ALA A 70 1.78 5.64 -2.56
CA ALA A 70 2.04 5.04 -3.87
C ALA A 70 0.81 5.11 -4.78
N TRP A 71 -0.39 4.84 -4.24
CA TRP A 71 -1.66 4.95 -4.98
C TRP A 71 -1.89 6.35 -5.56
N PHE A 72 -1.79 7.39 -4.73
CA PHE A 72 -1.97 8.77 -5.19
C PHE A 72 -0.90 9.24 -6.17
N ARG A 73 0.27 8.58 -6.19
CA ARG A 73 1.33 8.78 -7.18
C ARG A 73 1.16 7.90 -8.42
N GLY A 74 0.06 7.17 -8.58
CA GLY A 74 -0.11 6.25 -9.71
C GLY A 74 0.98 5.17 -9.82
N ASP A 75 1.71 4.90 -8.73
CA ASP A 75 2.80 3.92 -8.70
C ASP A 75 2.25 2.54 -8.37
N GLU A 76 1.67 1.86 -9.38
CA GLU A 76 1.10 0.51 -9.21
C GLU A 76 2.13 -0.49 -8.66
N GLY A 77 3.39 -0.41 -9.12
CA GLY A 77 4.46 -1.26 -8.60
C GLY A 77 4.77 -0.97 -7.14
N GLY A 78 4.70 0.30 -6.72
CA GLY A 78 4.84 0.74 -5.34
C GLY A 78 3.68 0.26 -4.46
N VAL A 79 2.44 0.33 -4.96
CA VAL A 79 1.27 -0.23 -4.28
C VAL A 79 1.45 -1.73 -4.09
N TYR A 80 1.80 -2.47 -5.16
CA TYR A 80 2.03 -3.91 -5.11
C TYR A 80 3.09 -4.29 -4.08
N ARG A 81 4.27 -3.65 -4.11
CA ARG A 81 5.32 -3.91 -3.12
C ARG A 81 4.89 -3.54 -1.71
N GLY A 82 4.16 -2.43 -1.56
CA GLY A 82 3.69 -1.94 -0.28
C GLY A 82 2.68 -2.87 0.38
N VAL A 83 1.71 -3.40 -0.37
CA VAL A 83 0.74 -4.36 0.14
C VAL A 83 1.41 -5.68 0.49
N ASN A 84 2.27 -6.22 -0.38
CA ASN A 84 2.97 -7.47 -0.06
C ASN A 84 3.86 -7.33 1.18
N ARG A 85 4.51 -6.17 1.38
CA ARG A 85 5.25 -5.88 2.61
C ARG A 85 4.33 -5.84 3.83
N PHE A 86 3.15 -5.23 3.73
CA PHE A 86 2.16 -5.23 4.80
C PHE A 86 1.76 -6.65 5.19
N MET A 87 1.53 -7.52 4.20
CA MET A 87 1.24 -8.94 4.40
C MET A 87 2.41 -9.69 5.06
N ASP A 88 3.65 -9.45 4.64
CA ASP A 88 4.85 -10.03 5.28
C ASP A 88 4.93 -9.64 6.77
N MET A 89 4.59 -8.39 7.11
CA MET A 89 4.61 -7.90 8.50
C MET A 89 3.55 -8.60 9.37
N LEU A 90 2.40 -8.96 8.80
CA LEU A 90 1.34 -9.69 9.50
C LEU A 90 1.78 -11.13 9.75
N GLU A 91 2.33 -11.81 8.73
CA GLU A 91 2.88 -13.16 8.87
C GLU A 91 4.01 -13.21 9.91
N ALA A 92 4.86 -12.18 9.95
CA ALA A 92 5.94 -12.04 10.92
C ALA A 92 5.46 -11.57 12.32
N ARG A 93 4.20 -11.15 12.46
CA ARG A 93 3.61 -10.61 13.70
C ARG A 93 4.45 -9.47 14.28
N GLU A 94 4.92 -8.59 13.40
CA GLU A 94 5.68 -7.40 13.80
C GLU A 94 4.92 -6.60 14.88
N GLY A 95 5.65 -6.02 15.83
CA GLY A 95 5.02 -5.32 16.96
C GLY A 95 4.31 -6.24 17.98
N GLY A 96 4.37 -7.57 17.82
CA GLY A 96 3.87 -8.53 18.80
C GLY A 96 2.35 -8.66 18.83
N ILE A 97 1.67 -8.44 17.70
CA ILE A 97 0.22 -8.62 17.60
C ILE A 97 -0.19 -10.10 17.79
N PRO A 98 -1.36 -10.40 18.39
CA PRO A 98 -1.84 -11.77 18.55
C PRO A 98 -1.96 -12.48 17.19
N GLY A 99 -1.60 -13.77 17.13
CA GLY A 99 -1.63 -14.55 15.89
C GLY A 99 -2.99 -14.54 15.20
N LYS A 100 -4.07 -14.80 15.95
CA LYS A 100 -5.45 -14.72 15.43
C LYS A 100 -5.77 -13.36 14.80
N THR A 101 -5.34 -12.26 15.44
CA THR A 101 -5.55 -10.90 14.94
C THR A 101 -4.76 -10.66 13.67
N ALA A 102 -3.51 -11.13 13.60
CA ALA A 102 -2.67 -11.03 12.41
C ALA A 102 -3.27 -11.78 11.23
N ASP A 103 -3.69 -13.03 11.45
CA ASP A 103 -4.29 -13.90 10.44
C ASP A 103 -5.61 -13.29 9.93
N PHE A 104 -6.44 -12.76 10.83
CA PHE A 104 -7.68 -12.08 10.46
C PHE A 104 -7.45 -10.83 9.58
N ILE A 105 -6.52 -9.94 9.96
CA ILE A 105 -6.20 -8.75 9.15
C ILE A 105 -5.59 -9.16 7.80
N PHE A 106 -4.81 -10.24 7.77
CA PHE A 106 -4.20 -10.77 6.54
C PHE A 106 -5.28 -11.26 5.56
N ASP A 107 -6.25 -12.02 6.04
CA ASP A 107 -7.40 -12.46 5.23
C ASP A 107 -8.26 -11.29 4.77
N TYR A 108 -8.51 -10.32 5.65
CA TYR A 108 -9.25 -9.11 5.28
C TYR A 108 -8.54 -8.30 4.20
N CYS A 109 -7.21 -8.15 4.32
CA CYS A 109 -6.37 -7.53 3.30
C CYS A 109 -6.55 -8.20 1.93
N TYR A 110 -6.59 -9.53 1.88
CA TYR A 110 -6.79 -10.27 0.64
C TYR A 110 -8.16 -10.05 0.02
N GLU A 111 -9.22 -10.03 0.82
CA GLU A 111 -10.57 -9.82 0.30
C GLU A 111 -10.77 -8.42 -0.28
N VAL A 112 -10.32 -7.37 0.44
CA VAL A 112 -10.62 -6.00 0.04
C VAL A 112 -9.65 -5.45 -1.01
N THR A 113 -8.44 -6.00 -1.10
CA THR A 113 -7.42 -5.51 -2.04
C THR A 113 -7.67 -6.07 -3.45
N PRO A 114 -7.67 -5.22 -4.50
CA PRO A 114 -7.70 -5.70 -5.87
C PRO A 114 -6.60 -6.73 -6.16
N LYS A 115 -6.97 -7.83 -6.84
CA LYS A 115 -6.09 -9.00 -7.05
C LYS A 115 -4.80 -8.71 -7.82
N ASN A 116 -4.76 -7.65 -8.64
CA ASN A 116 -3.55 -7.23 -9.35
C ASN A 116 -2.55 -6.48 -8.46
N LEU A 117 -2.95 -6.08 -7.25
CA LEU A 117 -2.15 -5.23 -6.35
C LEU A 117 -1.48 -6.01 -5.21
N HIS A 118 -1.57 -7.35 -5.21
CA HIS A 118 -0.87 -8.20 -4.26
C HIS A 118 -0.66 -9.60 -4.82
N ASP A 119 0.19 -10.40 -4.17
CA ASP A 119 0.41 -11.79 -4.56
C ASP A 119 -0.71 -12.70 -4.04
N VAL A 120 -1.69 -12.99 -4.90
CA VAL A 120 -2.82 -13.88 -4.58
C VAL A 120 -2.42 -15.32 -4.27
N SER A 121 -1.22 -15.76 -4.68
CA SER A 121 -0.77 -17.14 -4.42
C SER A 121 -0.54 -17.41 -2.93
N ARG A 122 -0.34 -16.34 -2.15
CA ARG A 122 -0.12 -16.40 -0.69
C ARG A 122 -1.32 -16.98 0.08
N HIS A 123 -2.51 -16.96 -0.51
CA HIS A 123 -3.75 -17.46 0.10
C HIS A 123 -4.13 -18.87 -0.34
N VAL A 124 -3.39 -19.48 -1.28
CA VAL A 124 -3.69 -20.83 -1.76
C VAL A 124 -3.55 -21.83 -0.61
N GLY A 125 -4.69 -22.41 -0.20
CA GLY A 125 -4.77 -23.40 0.88
C GLY A 125 -4.69 -22.84 2.30
N LYS A 126 -4.69 -21.50 2.48
CA LYS A 126 -4.67 -20.83 3.79
C LYS A 126 -5.90 -19.96 4.06
N TYR A 127 -6.55 -19.46 3.01
CA TYR A 127 -7.73 -18.61 3.13
C TYR A 127 -8.98 -19.42 3.45
N ASP A 128 -9.64 -19.12 4.57
CA ASP A 128 -10.96 -19.65 4.92
C ASP A 128 -11.98 -18.51 5.08
N PRO A 129 -12.83 -18.26 4.05
CA PRO A 129 -13.83 -17.20 4.11
C PRO A 129 -14.96 -17.48 5.12
N MET A 130 -15.04 -18.68 5.71
CA MET A 130 -16.09 -19.02 6.67
C MET A 130 -15.80 -18.51 8.09
N TRP A 131 -14.51 -18.25 8.42
CA TRP A 131 -14.07 -17.87 9.77
C TRP A 131 -14.56 -16.48 10.20
N TRP A 132 -14.91 -15.63 9.25
CA TRP A 132 -15.33 -14.25 9.52
C TRP A 132 -16.70 -14.18 10.22
N TRP A 133 -17.62 -15.09 9.90
CA TRP A 133 -18.93 -15.15 10.54
C TRP A 133 -18.84 -15.70 11.97
N GLU A 134 -17.94 -16.66 12.21
CA GLU A 134 -17.72 -17.24 13.53
C GLU A 134 -17.08 -16.24 14.51
N LEU A 135 -16.12 -15.42 14.06
CA LEU A 135 -15.47 -14.43 14.93
C LEU A 135 -16.43 -13.29 15.36
N ILE A 136 -17.36 -12.89 14.48
CA ILE A 136 -18.44 -11.94 14.79
C ILE A 136 -19.44 -12.57 15.76
N ASP A 137 -19.90 -13.81 15.48
CA ASP A 137 -20.89 -14.51 16.31
C ASP A 137 -20.37 -14.85 17.73
N HIS A 138 -19.07 -15.06 17.87
CA HIS A 138 -18.43 -15.32 19.17
C HIS A 138 -17.96 -14.05 19.91
N GLY A 139 -18.18 -12.86 19.34
CA GLY A 139 -17.81 -11.59 19.97
C GLY A 139 -16.31 -11.43 20.21
N GLU A 140 -15.48 -12.13 19.44
CA GLU A 140 -14.00 -12.03 19.52
C GLU A 140 -13.47 -10.80 18.74
N ILE A 141 -14.28 -10.24 17.83
CA ILE A 141 -14.07 -8.97 17.13
C ILE A 141 -15.37 -8.15 17.20
N GLY A 142 -15.26 -6.85 17.53
CA GLY A 142 -16.40 -6.00 17.86
C GLY A 142 -17.41 -5.86 16.71
N GLY A 143 -18.56 -6.55 16.83
CA GLY A 143 -19.74 -6.30 16.02
C GLY A 143 -20.46 -5.02 16.48
N GLY A 144 -20.40 -3.99 15.65
CA GLY A 144 -21.14 -2.73 15.81
C GLY A 144 -21.73 -2.27 14.49
#